data_AF-A0AAD7FW04-F1
#
_entry.id   AF-A0AAD7FW04-F1
#
_cell.length_a   1.000
_cell.length_b   1.000
_cell.length_c   1.000
_cell.angle_alpha   90.00
_cell.angle_beta   90.00
_cell.angle_gamma   90.00
#
_symmetry.space_group_name_H-M   'P 1'
#
loop_
_entity.id
_entity.type
_entity.pdbx_description
1 polymer ?
#
loop_
_entity_poly.entity_id
_entity_poly.type
_entity_poly.pdbx_seq_one_letter_code
_entity_poly.pdbx_strand_id
1 'polypeptide(L)'
;MNDYSKAARAADRVRIVELDAEIQELQARIRLLQLERYPCQQRLDAHRYPVLALPNEIVGEIFVHFLPLYPDTPPLTGIYSPTTLTHICSQWREIALATPKLW
;
A
#
# COMPACT_ATOMS: atom_id res chain seq x y z
N MET A 1 43.92 19.58 31.23
CA MET A 1 42.46 19.45 30.94
C MET A 1 42.04 19.95 29.55
N ASN A 2 42.83 20.81 28.89
CA ASN A 2 42.44 21.42 27.59
C ASN A 2 42.74 20.54 26.36
N ASP A 3 43.78 19.69 26.40
CA ASP A 3 44.16 18.84 25.25
C ASP A 3 43.23 17.65 25.02
N TYR A 4 42.67 17.07 26.08
CA TYR A 4 41.69 15.97 25.97
C TYR A 4 40.45 16.41 25.19
N SER A 5 40.04 17.67 25.37
CA SER A 5 38.91 18.28 24.68
C SER A 5 39.21 18.61 23.21
N LYS A 6 40.48 18.84 22.84
CA LYS A 6 40.88 19.02 21.43
C LYS A 6 40.99 17.69 20.70
N ALA A 7 41.55 16.68 21.35
CA ALA A 7 41.65 15.33 20.80
C ALA A 7 40.27 14.71 20.53
N ALA A 8 39.32 14.88 21.47
CA ALA A 8 37.93 14.44 21.27
C ALA A 8 37.27 15.13 20.06
N ARG A 9 37.39 16.47 19.95
CA ARG A 9 36.86 17.21 18.79
C ARG A 9 37.53 16.84 17.48
N ALA A 10 38.80 16.44 17.49
CA ALA A 10 39.50 15.96 16.31
C ALA A 10 38.98 14.58 15.89
N ALA A 11 38.75 13.67 16.83
CA ALA A 11 38.14 12.37 16.57
C ALA A 11 36.72 12.51 16.02
N ASP A 12 35.90 13.41 16.59
CA ASP A 12 34.54 13.67 16.10
C ASP A 12 34.54 14.20 14.66
N ARG A 13 35.50 15.07 14.31
CA ARG A 13 35.65 15.58 12.93
C ARG A 13 35.99 14.46 11.94
N VAL A 14 36.88 13.54 12.32
CA VAL A 14 37.19 12.37 11.48
C VAL A 14 35.97 11.50 11.31
N ARG A 15 35.23 11.24 12.39
CA ARG A 15 34.03 10.41 12.35
C ARG A 15 32.93 11.00 11.49
N ILE A 16 32.73 12.32 11.52
CA ILE A 16 31.77 13.00 10.64
C ILE A 16 32.14 12.80 9.16
N VAL A 17 33.42 12.93 8.80
CA VAL A 17 33.87 12.73 7.43
C VAL A 17 33.61 11.30 6.94
N GLU A 18 33.86 10.30 7.80
CA GLU A 18 33.55 8.90 7.48
C GLU A 18 32.05 8.68 7.26
N LEU A 19 31.22 9.20 8.18
CA LEU A 19 29.76 9.08 8.09
C LEU A 19 29.22 9.81 6.86
N ASP A 20 29.75 10.99 6.52
CA ASP A 20 29.35 11.73 5.32
C ASP A 20 29.69 10.95 4.05
N ALA A 21 30.86 10.28 4.01
CA ALA A 21 31.22 9.43 2.88
C ALA A 21 30.27 8.22 2.75
N GLU A 22 29.93 7.57 3.86
CA GLU A 22 28.98 6.45 3.90
C GLU A 22 27.57 6.90 3.47
N ILE A 23 27.11 8.06 3.95
CA ILE A 23 25.84 8.68 3.53
C ILE A 23 25.84 8.94 2.02
N GLN A 24 26.93 9.48 1.48
CA GLN A 24 27.04 9.76 0.04
C GLN A 24 26.95 8.48 -0.80
N GLU A 25 27.61 7.41 -0.37
CA GLU A 25 27.55 6.10 -1.03
C GLU A 25 26.14 5.52 -1.00
N LEU A 26 25.51 5.49 0.18
CA LEU A 26 24.15 4.97 0.35
C LEU A 26 23.13 5.79 -0.45
N GLN A 27 23.27 7.11 -0.49
CA GLN A 27 22.43 7.97 -1.32
C GLN A 27 22.63 7.68 -2.82
N ALA A 28 23.86 7.42 -3.27
CA ALA A 28 24.11 7.01 -4.65
C ALA A 28 23.41 5.67 -4.95
N ARG A 29 23.46 4.71 -4.03
CA ARG A 29 22.78 3.43 -4.16
C ARG A 29 21.26 3.58 -4.21
N ILE A 30 20.69 4.41 -3.34
CA ILE A 30 19.25 4.72 -3.33
C ILE A 30 18.83 5.32 -4.67
N ARG A 31 19.60 6.27 -5.21
CA ARG A 31 19.30 6.89 -6.52
C ARG A 31 19.26 5.85 -7.64
N LEU A 32 20.22 4.92 -7.68
CA LEU A 32 20.23 3.85 -8.68
C LEU A 32 19.02 2.93 -8.55
N LEU A 33 18.70 2.49 -7.34
CA LEU A 33 17.53 1.66 -7.09
C LEU A 33 16.21 2.37 -7.43
N GLN A 34 16.14 3.69 -7.22
CA GLN A 34 14.97 4.49 -7.61
C GLN A 34 14.82 4.57 -9.14
N LEU A 35 15.93 4.73 -9.89
CA LEU A 35 15.92 4.72 -11.35
C LEU A 35 15.44 3.37 -11.91
N GLU A 36 15.82 2.25 -11.29
CA GLU A 36 15.33 0.92 -11.66
C GLU A 36 13.87 0.70 -11.26
N ARG A 37 13.46 1.19 -10.08
CA ARG A 37 12.09 1.05 -9.57
C ARG A 37 11.09 1.84 -10.41
N TYR A 38 11.45 3.06 -10.84
CA TYR A 38 10.55 3.97 -11.55
C TYR A 38 9.81 3.33 -12.74
N PRO A 39 10.50 2.74 -13.75
CA PRO A 39 9.81 2.13 -14.88
C PRO A 39 8.99 0.89 -14.48
N CYS A 40 9.42 0.14 -13.46
CA CYS A 40 8.64 -0.98 -12.94
C CYS A 40 7.32 -0.50 -12.32
N GLN A 41 7.36 0.55 -11.51
CA GLN A 41 6.18 1.16 -10.92
C GLN A 41 5.26 1.72 -12.01
N GLN A 42 5.80 2.43 -13.00
CA GLN A 42 4.99 2.95 -14.11
C GLN A 42 4.25 1.87 -14.89
N ARG A 43 4.91 0.72 -15.14
CA ARG A 43 4.23 -0.41 -15.80
C ARG A 43 3.10 -0.97 -14.94
N LEU A 44 3.28 -1.07 -13.63
CA LEU A 44 2.21 -1.53 -12.73
C LEU A 44 1.06 -0.51 -12.66
N ASP A 45 1.37 0.78 -12.57
CA ASP A 45 0.35 1.85 -12.49
C ASP A 45 -0.45 1.96 -13.79
N ALA A 46 0.16 1.69 -14.95
CA ALA A 46 -0.53 1.59 -16.23
C ALA A 46 -1.56 0.44 -16.25
N HIS A 47 -1.34 -0.61 -15.46
CA HIS A 47 -2.27 -1.71 -15.29
C HIS A 47 -3.15 -1.46 -14.06
N ARG A 48 -4.17 -0.60 -14.22
CA ARG A 48 -5.15 -0.38 -13.17
C ARG A 48 -5.97 -1.66 -12.99
N TYR A 49 -5.80 -2.35 -11.86
CA TYR A 49 -6.57 -3.54 -11.54
C TYR A 49 -8.07 -3.18 -11.57
N PRO A 50 -8.89 -3.84 -12.42
CA PRO A 50 -10.25 -3.38 -12.73
C PRO A 50 -11.09 -3.15 -11.48
N VAL A 51 -11.02 -4.06 -10.51
CA VAL A 51 -11.86 -3.97 -9.31
C VAL A 51 -11.47 -2.85 -8.33
N LEU A 52 -10.28 -2.26 -8.50
CA LEU A 52 -9.84 -1.05 -7.76
C LEU A 52 -9.97 0.21 -8.64
N ALA A 53 -10.31 0.06 -9.91
CA ALA A 53 -10.45 1.12 -10.90
C ALA A 53 -11.91 1.53 -11.14
N LEU A 54 -12.84 0.61 -10.87
CA LEU A 54 -14.26 0.80 -11.10
C LEU A 54 -14.86 1.82 -10.12
N PRO A 55 -15.82 2.64 -10.57
CA PRO A 55 -16.66 3.43 -9.67
C PRO A 55 -17.35 2.54 -8.64
N ASN A 56 -17.56 3.07 -7.44
CA ASN A 56 -18.16 2.32 -6.32
C ASN A 56 -19.53 1.73 -6.70
N GLU A 57 -20.29 2.41 -7.57
CA GLU A 57 -21.59 1.98 -8.06
C GLU A 57 -21.49 0.69 -8.89
N ILE A 58 -20.47 0.59 -9.74
CA ILE A 58 -20.26 -0.60 -10.58
C ILE A 58 -19.78 -1.78 -9.73
N VAL A 59 -18.90 -1.52 -8.76
CA VAL A 59 -18.47 -2.55 -7.79
C VAL A 59 -19.67 -3.05 -6.97
N GLY A 60 -20.53 -2.15 -6.51
CA GLY A 60 -21.77 -2.48 -5.81
C GLY A 60 -22.72 -3.35 -6.65
N GLU A 61 -22.88 -3.05 -7.94
CA GLU A 61 -23.71 -3.88 -8.84
C GLU A 61 -23.10 -5.28 -9.06
N ILE A 62 -21.76 -5.37 -9.19
CA ILE A 62 -21.06 -6.65 -9.24
C ILE A 62 -21.30 -7.47 -7.95
N PHE A 63 -21.30 -6.81 -6.79
CA PHE A 63 -21.59 -7.46 -5.51
C PHE A 63 -23.02 -7.99 -5.43
N VAL A 64 -24.00 -7.30 -6.01
CA VAL A 64 -25.39 -7.79 -6.08
C VAL A 64 -25.47 -9.08 -6.90
N HIS A 65 -24.71 -9.18 -7.99
CA HIS A 65 -24.63 -10.40 -8.81
C HIS A 65 -23.87 -11.56 -8.14
N PHE A 66 -23.17 -11.33 -7.03
CA PHE A 66 -22.55 -12.38 -6.22
C PHE A 66 -23.56 -13.09 -5.31
N LEU A 67 -24.69 -12.46 -4.99
CA LEU A 67 -25.73 -13.03 -4.14
C LEU A 67 -26.53 -14.10 -4.88
N PRO A 68 -27.15 -15.07 -4.15
CA PRO A 68 -28.04 -16.04 -4.78
C PRO A 68 -29.23 -15.33 -5.45
N LEU A 69 -29.71 -15.91 -6.54
CA LEU A 69 -30.86 -15.38 -7.27
C LEU A 69 -32.14 -15.62 -6.48
N TYR A 70 -33.07 -14.66 -6.55
CA TYR A 70 -34.42 -14.82 -6.02
C TYR A 70 -35.04 -16.14 -6.54
N PRO A 71 -35.70 -16.95 -5.68
CA PRO A 71 -36.18 -16.62 -4.33
C PRO A 71 -35.21 -16.87 -3.17
N ASP A 72 -34.01 -17.37 -3.43
CA ASP A 72 -33.07 -17.73 -2.37
C ASP A 72 -32.52 -16.47 -1.69
N THR A 73 -32.56 -16.43 -0.36
CA THR A 73 -32.03 -15.30 0.42
C THR A 73 -30.55 -15.52 0.74
N PRO A 74 -29.69 -14.51 0.58
CA PRO A 74 -28.28 -14.62 0.96
C PRO A 74 -28.13 -14.94 2.46
N PRO A 75 -27.24 -15.86 2.83
CA PRO A 75 -26.94 -16.11 4.23
C PRO A 75 -26.16 -14.94 4.82
N LEU A 76 -26.31 -14.69 6.13
CA LEU A 76 -25.51 -13.66 6.83
C LEU A 76 -24.02 -13.97 6.89
N THR A 77 -23.63 -15.25 6.80
CA THR A 77 -22.23 -15.69 6.79
C THR A 77 -22.05 -16.86 5.82
N GLY A 78 -20.83 -17.04 5.31
CA GLY A 78 -20.49 -18.17 4.43
C GLY A 78 -20.49 -17.84 2.94
N ILE A 79 -20.62 -18.87 2.10
CA ILE A 79 -20.56 -18.73 0.64
C ILE A 79 -21.79 -17.94 0.17
N TYR A 80 -21.59 -17.03 -0.78
CA TYR A 80 -22.62 -16.12 -1.30
C TYR A 80 -23.19 -15.14 -0.26
N SER A 81 -22.50 -14.96 0.87
CA SER A 81 -22.86 -13.97 1.88
C SER A 81 -22.26 -12.59 1.58
N PRO A 82 -23.04 -11.50 1.71
CA PRO A 82 -22.52 -10.14 1.56
C PRO A 82 -21.41 -9.82 2.58
N THR A 83 -21.40 -10.47 3.75
CA THR A 83 -20.34 -10.26 4.75
C THR A 83 -18.98 -10.73 4.26
N THR A 84 -18.92 -11.77 3.43
CA THR A 84 -17.67 -12.26 2.83
C THR A 84 -16.99 -11.19 1.99
N LEU A 85 -17.76 -10.34 1.30
CA LEU A 85 -17.22 -9.21 0.52
C LEU A 85 -16.55 -8.16 1.42
N THR A 86 -17.02 -8.01 2.67
CA THR A 86 -16.47 -7.06 3.65
C THR A 86 -15.12 -7.47 4.25
N HIS A 87 -14.69 -8.71 4.02
CA HIS A 87 -13.44 -9.25 4.55
C HIS A 87 -12.27 -9.18 3.57
N ILE A 88 -12.51 -8.74 2.32
CA ILE A 88 -11.50 -8.74 1.25
C ILE A 88 -10.50 -7.58 1.42
N CYS A 89 -11.00 -6.34 1.47
CA CYS A 89 -10.18 -5.15 1.75
C CYS A 89 -11.05 -4.02 2.34
N SER A 90 -10.43 -2.93 2.79
CA SER A 90 -11.15 -1.78 3.36
C SER A 90 -12.11 -1.14 2.36
N GLN A 91 -11.70 -0.95 1.11
CA GLN A 91 -12.53 -0.36 0.06
C GLN A 91 -13.78 -1.20 -0.21
N TRP A 92 -13.64 -2.53 -0.30
CA TRP A 92 -14.79 -3.42 -0.53
C TRP A 92 -15.74 -3.46 0.66
N ARG A 93 -15.21 -3.38 1.88
CA ARG A 93 -16.04 -3.23 3.09
C ARG A 93 -16.88 -1.97 3.05
N GLU A 94 -16.28 -0.84 2.71
CA GLU A 94 -17.00 0.43 2.60
C GLU A 94 -18.11 0.35 1.53
N ILE A 95 -17.80 -0.17 0.35
CA ILE A 95 -18.78 -0.32 -0.75
C ILE A 95 -19.91 -1.27 -0.34
N ALA A 96 -19.60 -2.44 0.24
CA ALA A 96 -20.59 -3.43 0.62
C ALA A 96 -21.53 -2.92 1.74
N LEU A 97 -20.99 -2.22 2.74
CA LEU A 97 -21.81 -1.60 3.79
C LEU A 97 -22.64 -0.43 3.25
N ALA A 98 -22.14 0.29 2.25
CA ALA A 98 -22.84 1.40 1.61
C ALA A 98 -23.84 0.97 0.51
N THR A 99 -23.97 -0.33 0.22
CA THR A 99 -24.88 -0.85 -0.81
C THR A 99 -26.08 -1.56 -0.17
N PRO A 100 -27.24 -0.89 0.02
CA PRO A 100 -28.39 -1.46 0.73
C PRO A 100 -28.96 -2.72 0.08
N LYS A 101 -28.84 -2.89 -1.24
CA LYS A 101 -29.33 -4.06 -1.98
C LYS A 101 -28.66 -5.38 -1.56
N LEU A 102 -27.56 -5.32 -0.80
CA LEU A 102 -26.85 -6.51 -0.34
C LEU A 102 -27.43 -7.13 0.94
N TRP A 103 -28.32 -6.41 1.63
CA TRP A 103 -28.86 -6.76 2.94
C TRP A 103 -30.39 -6.92 2.85
#